data_AF-A0A814IAX2-F1
#
_entry.id   AF-A0A814IAX2-F1
#
_cell.length_a   1.000
_cell.length_b   1.000
_cell.length_c   1.000
_cell.angle_alpha   90.00
_cell.angle_beta   90.00
_cell.angle_gamma   90.00
#
_symmetry.space_group_name_H-M   'P 1'
#
loop_
_entity.id
_entity.type
_entity.pdbx_description
1 polymer ?
#
loop_
_entity_poly.entity_id
_entity_poly.type
_entity_poly.pdbx_seq_one_letter_code
_entity_poly.pdbx_strand_id
1 'polypeptide(L)'
;MDNNTDACTAMTPINENVCLDVCTSTGDFDKLKQGLTLLEQAKMLDHNRDYYAAIRHYRDGVDYLMDEFMSRPCANEQSKEYLRLKCHKILNRVDILKKLIKQQEHETIQEAINSEEQSGETES
;
A
#
# COMPACT_ATOMS: atom_id res chain seq x y z
N MET A 1 10.42 58.62 26.78
CA MET A 1 9.98 57.37 27.43
C MET A 1 8.85 56.86 26.58
N ASP A 2 9.21 56.04 25.60
CA ASP A 2 8.32 55.56 24.56
C ASP A 2 7.58 54.33 25.09
N ASN A 3 6.31 54.51 25.45
CA ASN A 3 5.46 53.39 25.86
C ASN A 3 4.89 52.75 24.59
N ASN A 4 5.59 51.68 24.19
CA ASN A 4 5.28 50.83 23.06
C ASN A 4 4.02 49.98 23.35
N THR A 5 3.09 50.09 22.41
CA THR A 5 2.01 49.19 22.00
C THR A 5 2.07 47.76 22.53
N ASP A 6 1.07 47.36 23.33
CA ASP A 6 0.65 45.97 23.46
C ASP A 6 -0.86 45.89 23.19
N ALA A 7 -1.20 45.79 21.91
CA ALA A 7 -2.51 45.38 21.44
C ALA A 7 -2.60 43.85 21.57
N CYS A 8 -2.98 43.36 22.76
CA CYS A 8 -3.36 41.97 22.94
C CYS A 8 -4.80 41.79 22.42
N THR A 9 -4.93 41.72 21.10
CA THR A 9 -6.19 41.46 20.41
C THR A 9 -6.63 40.03 20.71
N ALA A 10 -7.83 39.94 21.29
CA ALA A 10 -8.59 38.74 21.59
C ALA A 10 -8.36 37.58 20.61
N MET A 11 -7.79 36.48 21.12
CA MET A 11 -7.98 35.16 20.52
C MET A 11 -9.44 34.78 20.70
N THR A 12 -10.20 34.90 19.61
CA THR A 12 -11.52 34.28 19.50
C THR A 12 -11.40 32.77 19.74
N PRO A 13 -12.26 32.16 20.58
CA PRO A 13 -12.26 30.71 20.73
C PRO A 13 -12.67 30.10 19.38
N ILE A 14 -11.77 29.30 18.80
CA ILE A 14 -12.10 28.44 17.68
C ILE A 14 -13.14 27.46 18.21
N ASN A 15 -14.37 27.60 17.72
CA ASN A 15 -15.51 26.76 18.02
C ASN A 15 -15.15 25.28 17.80
N GLU A 16 -15.02 24.51 18.88
CA GLU A 16 -14.69 23.07 18.88
C GLU A 16 -15.68 22.22 18.06
N ASN A 17 -16.84 22.76 17.70
CA ASN A 17 -17.86 22.05 16.94
C ASN A 17 -17.57 21.94 15.43
N VAL A 18 -16.57 22.63 14.89
CA VAL A 18 -16.25 22.54 13.44
C VAL A 18 -15.58 21.21 13.07
N CYS A 19 -14.92 20.55 14.03
CA CYS A 19 -14.25 19.26 13.77
C CYS A 19 -15.19 18.05 13.80
N LEU A 20 -16.38 18.17 14.42
CA LEU A 20 -17.26 17.02 14.63
C LEU A 20 -18.05 16.63 13.37
N ASP A 21 -18.39 17.61 12.52
CA ASP A 21 -19.17 17.38 11.29
C ASP A 21 -18.34 16.81 10.12
N VAL A 22 -17.00 16.91 10.17
CA VAL A 22 -16.13 16.37 9.11
C VAL A 22 -15.96 14.85 9.21
N CYS A 23 -16.16 14.27 10.39
CA CYS A 23 -15.70 12.91 10.69
C CYS A 23 -16.83 11.88 10.83
N THR A 24 -18.06 12.21 10.39
CA THR A 24 -19.25 11.31 10.44
C THR A 24 -19.85 10.95 9.06
N SER A 25 -19.17 11.25 7.95
CA SER A 25 -19.60 10.80 6.63
C SER A 25 -19.53 9.27 6.54
N THR A 26 -20.70 8.64 6.54
CA THR A 26 -20.90 7.19 6.47
C THR A 26 -20.37 6.55 5.17
N GLY A 27 -19.91 7.34 4.20
CA GLY A 27 -19.22 6.89 2.98
C GLY A 27 -17.70 6.67 3.11
N ASP A 28 -17.08 7.07 4.23
CA ASP A 28 -15.61 7.08 4.35
C ASP A 28 -14.98 5.68 4.59
N PHE A 29 -15.76 4.67 4.99
CA PHE A 29 -15.24 3.31 5.20
C PHE A 29 -15.14 2.49 3.90
N ASP A 30 -15.66 3.00 2.78
CA ASP A 30 -15.70 2.26 1.52
C ASP A 30 -14.29 2.05 0.96
N LYS A 31 -13.42 3.06 1.05
CA LYS A 31 -12.03 2.96 0.57
C LYS A 31 -11.23 1.94 1.36
N LEU A 32 -11.29 2.00 2.69
CA LEU A 32 -10.61 1.04 3.56
C LEU A 32 -11.08 -0.39 3.26
N LYS A 33 -12.40 -0.59 3.13
CA LYS A 33 -12.97 -1.90 2.81
C LYS A 33 -12.52 -2.40 1.44
N GLN A 34 -12.54 -1.54 0.41
CA GLN A 34 -12.06 -1.88 -0.93
C GLN A 34 -10.58 -2.27 -0.93
N GLY A 35 -9.73 -1.50 -0.24
CA GLY A 35 -8.32 -1.81 -0.07
C GLY A 35 -8.11 -3.18 0.59
N LEU A 36 -8.85 -3.48 1.66
CA LEU A 36 -8.77 -4.79 2.33
C LEU A 36 -9.21 -5.94 1.42
N THR A 37 -10.26 -5.77 0.61
CA THR A 37 -10.71 -6.79 -0.35
C THR A 37 -9.64 -7.09 -1.39
N LEU A 38 -9.01 -6.05 -1.96
CA LEU A 38 -7.91 -6.21 -2.92
C LEU A 38 -6.71 -6.92 -2.30
N LEU A 39 -6.37 -6.59 -1.06
CA LEU A 39 -5.27 -7.25 -0.35
C LEU A 39 -5.55 -8.72 -0.07
N GLU A 40 -6.79 -9.11 0.17
CA GLU A 40 -7.14 -10.52 0.34
C GLU A 40 -7.04 -11.29 -0.98
N GLN A 41 -7.51 -10.69 -2.09
CA GLN A 41 -7.31 -11.25 -3.43
C GLN A 41 -5.83 -11.38 -3.78
N ALA A 42 -5.02 -10.37 -3.43
CA ALA A 42 -3.58 -10.39 -3.65
C ALA A 42 -2.91 -11.56 -2.93
N LYS A 43 -3.30 -11.86 -1.69
CA LYS A 43 -2.78 -13.03 -0.94
C LYS A 43 -3.16 -14.35 -1.59
N MET A 44 -4.38 -14.48 -2.10
CA MET A 44 -4.81 -15.69 -2.81
C MET A 44 -3.97 -15.91 -4.07
N LEU A 45 -3.76 -14.85 -4.86
CA LEU A 45 -2.93 -14.91 -6.07
C LEU A 45 -1.46 -15.20 -5.75
N ASP A 46 -0.93 -14.59 -4.69
CA ASP A 46 0.41 -14.82 -4.17
C ASP A 46 0.61 -16.29 -3.77
N HIS A 47 -0.35 -16.87 -3.03
CA HIS A 47 -0.36 -18.28 -2.67
C HIS A 47 -0.38 -19.19 -3.90
N ASN A 48 -1.15 -18.81 -4.93
CA ASN A 48 -1.25 -19.53 -6.19
C ASN A 48 -0.06 -19.30 -7.13
N ARG A 49 0.97 -18.56 -6.69
CA ARG A 49 2.15 -18.17 -7.48
C ARG A 49 1.86 -17.33 -8.71
N ASP A 50 0.67 -16.72 -8.80
CA ASP A 50 0.39 -15.68 -9.79
C ASP A 50 0.95 -14.34 -9.29
N TYR A 51 2.28 -14.24 -9.31
CA TYR A 51 3.01 -13.11 -8.72
C TYR A 51 2.73 -11.79 -9.44
N TYR A 52 2.54 -11.83 -10.76
CA TYR A 52 2.23 -10.65 -11.54
C TYR A 52 0.86 -10.05 -11.16
N ALA A 53 -0.18 -10.89 -11.09
CA ALA A 53 -1.50 -10.42 -10.66
C ALA A 53 -1.51 -10.04 -9.17
N ALA A 54 -0.81 -10.79 -8.31
CA ALA A 54 -0.69 -10.48 -6.89
C ALA A 54 -0.06 -9.11 -6.65
N ILE A 55 1.04 -8.77 -7.34
CA ILE A 55 1.70 -7.46 -7.22
C ILE A 55 0.74 -6.33 -7.58
N ARG A 56 -0.07 -6.49 -8.63
CA ARG A 56 -1.07 -5.48 -9.03
C ARG A 56 -2.07 -5.22 -7.91
N HIS A 57 -2.71 -6.28 -7.40
CA HIS A 57 -3.70 -6.15 -6.32
C HIS A 57 -3.09 -5.64 -5.01
N TYR A 58 -1.83 -5.99 -4.70
CA TYR A 58 -1.13 -5.43 -3.55
C TYR A 58 -0.91 -3.92 -3.67
N ARG A 59 -0.56 -3.43 -4.87
CA ARG A 59 -0.38 -1.99 -5.12
C ARG A 59 -1.71 -1.25 -5.01
N ASP A 60 -2.73 -1.72 -5.72
CA ASP A 60 -4.06 -1.10 -5.70
C ASP A 60 -4.62 -1.07 -4.27
N GLY A 61 -4.45 -2.17 -3.51
CA GLY A 61 -4.84 -2.23 -2.11
C GLY A 61 -4.10 -1.25 -1.22
N VAL A 62 -2.80 -1.02 -1.44
CA VAL A 62 -2.01 0.00 -0.71
C VAL A 62 -2.48 1.41 -1.07
N ASP A 63 -2.80 1.69 -2.33
CA ASP A 63 -3.28 3.01 -2.74
C ASP A 63 -4.56 3.39 -1.99
N TYR A 64 -5.52 2.46 -1.84
CA TYR A 64 -6.71 2.67 -1.01
C TYR A 64 -6.41 2.89 0.48
N LEU A 65 -5.41 2.19 1.04
CA LEU A 65 -4.99 2.40 2.44
C LEU A 65 -4.31 3.75 2.63
N MET A 66 -3.53 4.21 1.65
CA MET A 66 -2.86 5.51 1.67
C MET A 66 -3.85 6.65 1.50
N ASP A 67 -4.84 6.48 0.63
CA ASP A 67 -5.97 7.39 0.50
C ASP A 67 -6.69 7.58 1.84
N GLU A 68 -7.03 6.47 2.51
CA GLU A 68 -7.66 6.46 3.84
C GLU A 68 -6.79 7.14 4.90
N PHE A 69 -5.48 6.90 4.86
CA PHE A 69 -4.51 7.53 5.75
C PHE A 69 -4.47 9.06 5.57
N MET A 70 -4.55 9.53 4.32
CA MET A 70 -4.50 10.96 4.00
C MET A 70 -5.84 11.67 4.21
N SER A 71 -6.97 10.98 3.99
CA SER A 71 -8.31 11.58 4.05
C SER A 71 -8.87 11.74 5.45
N ARG A 72 -8.27 11.11 6.48
CA ARG A 72 -8.77 11.16 7.86
C ARG A 72 -7.89 12.01 8.78
N PRO A 73 -8.05 13.35 8.76
CA PRO A 73 -7.28 14.25 9.65
C PRO A 73 -7.60 14.02 11.14
N CYS A 74 -8.82 13.57 11.47
CA CYS A 74 -9.23 13.22 12.85
C CYS A 74 -8.73 11.85 13.33
N ALA A 75 -8.07 11.04 12.48
CA ALA A 75 -7.66 9.70 12.90
C ALA A 75 -6.65 9.78 14.05
N ASN A 76 -6.86 8.97 15.09
CA ASN A 76 -5.90 8.88 16.19
C ASN A 76 -4.56 8.32 15.70
N GLU A 77 -3.48 8.67 16.40
CA GLU A 77 -2.13 8.28 15.98
C GLU A 77 -1.93 6.76 15.95
N GLN A 78 -2.65 6.01 16.78
CA GLN A 78 -2.62 4.54 16.74
C GLN A 78 -3.14 3.98 15.40
N SER A 79 -4.22 4.55 14.87
CA SER A 79 -4.81 4.14 13.58
C SER A 79 -3.91 4.50 12.41
N LYS A 80 -3.29 5.69 12.46
CA LYS A 80 -2.30 6.13 11.47
C LYS A 80 -1.08 5.21 11.46
N GLU A 81 -0.56 4.86 12.63
CA GLU A 81 0.59 3.96 12.75
C GLU A 81 0.24 2.54 12.27
N TYR A 82 -0.96 2.05 12.59
CA TYR A 82 -1.44 0.78 12.06
C TYR A 82 -1.45 0.76 10.52
N LEU A 83 -2.00 1.80 9.88
CA LEU A 83 -2.03 1.90 8.42
C LEU A 83 -0.63 2.00 7.82
N ARG A 84 0.28 2.80 8.42
CA ARG A 84 1.67 2.92 7.98
C ARG A 84 2.39 1.58 8.04
N LEU A 85 2.31 0.87 9.16
CA LEU A 85 2.93 -0.45 9.33
C LEU A 85 2.36 -1.47 8.34
N LYS A 86 1.04 -1.42 8.09
CA LYS A 86 0.38 -2.31 7.15
C LYS A 86 0.86 -2.06 5.72
N CYS A 87 0.89 -0.82 5.26
CA CYS A 87 1.41 -0.46 3.95
C CYS A 87 2.87 -0.90 3.79
N HIS A 88 3.70 -0.65 4.80
CA HIS A 88 5.11 -1.05 4.78
C HIS A 88 5.28 -2.58 4.61
N LYS A 89 4.53 -3.39 5.36
CA LYS A 89 4.56 -4.85 5.23
C LYS A 89 4.15 -5.32 3.83
N ILE A 90 3.15 -4.69 3.23
CA ILE A 90 2.66 -5.05 1.90
C ILE A 90 3.71 -4.70 0.83
N LEU A 91 4.30 -3.51 0.89
CA LEU A 91 5.33 -3.09 -0.06
C LEU A 91 6.59 -3.97 0.04
N ASN A 92 6.99 -4.36 1.25
CA ASN A 92 8.07 -5.33 1.43
C ASN A 92 7.75 -6.67 0.77
N ARG A 93 6.49 -7.15 0.84
CA ARG A 93 6.07 -8.37 0.15
C ARG A 93 6.15 -8.20 -1.37
N VAL A 94 5.69 -7.07 -1.90
CA VAL A 94 5.80 -6.75 -3.34
C VAL A 94 7.25 -6.82 -3.83
N ASP A 95 8.20 -6.32 -3.05
CA ASP A 95 9.61 -6.39 -3.43
C ASP A 95 10.18 -7.81 -3.39
N ILE A 96 9.70 -8.66 -2.48
CA ILE A 96 10.02 -10.10 -2.48
C ILE A 96 9.44 -10.76 -3.73
N LEU A 97 8.19 -10.48 -4.10
CA LEU A 97 7.55 -11.07 -5.28
C LEU A 97 8.29 -10.71 -6.58
N LYS A 98 8.76 -9.47 -6.72
CA LYS A 98 9.59 -9.06 -7.87
C LYS A 98 10.88 -9.88 -7.97
N LYS A 99 11.49 -10.26 -6.85
CA LYS A 99 12.68 -11.13 -6.84
C LYS A 99 12.34 -12.55 -7.26
N LEU A 100 11.21 -13.08 -6.79
CA LEU A 100 10.74 -14.42 -7.17
C LEU A 100 10.46 -14.53 -8.68
N ILE A 101 9.83 -13.51 -9.27
CA ILE A 101 9.60 -13.46 -10.72
C ILE A 101 10.92 -13.56 -11.49
N LYS A 102 11.92 -12.73 -11.13
CA LYS A 102 13.23 -12.75 -11.79
C LYS A 102 13.94 -14.10 -11.65
N GLN A 103 13.78 -14.75 -10.49
CA GLN A 103 14.34 -16.07 -10.26
C GLN A 103 13.66 -17.11 -11.15
N GLN A 104 12.33 -17.11 -11.23
CA GLN A 104 11.57 -18.03 -12.07
C GLN A 104 11.91 -17.86 -13.56
N GLU A 105 12.11 -16.62 -14.02
CA GLU A 105 12.54 -16.32 -15.39
C GLU A 105 13.93 -16.91 -15.68
N HIS A 106 14.87 -16.79 -14.74
CA HIS A 106 16.21 -17.35 -14.88
C HIS A 106 16.20 -18.88 -14.94
N GLU A 107 15.39 -19.52 -14.09
CA GLU A 107 15.20 -20.98 -14.08
C GLU A 107 14.64 -21.47 -15.42
N THR A 108 13.62 -20.78 -15.96
CA THR A 108 12.99 -21.12 -17.25
C THR A 108 13.99 -21.04 -18.41
N ILE A 109 14.83 -20.01 -18.44
CA ILE A 109 15.85 -19.83 -19.49
C ILE A 109 16.91 -20.94 -19.41
N GLN A 110 17.35 -21.31 -18.21
CA GLN A 110 18.36 -22.35 -18.04
C GLN A 110 17.85 -23.72 -18.49
N GLU A 111 16.58 -24.04 -18.23
CA GLU A 111 15.95 -25.28 -18.72
C GLU A 111 15.85 -25.33 -20.25
N ALA A 112 15.55 -24.20 -20.90
CA ALA A 112 15.52 -24.11 -22.36
C ALA A 112 16.91 -24.34 -22.97
N ILE A 113 17.96 -23.75 -22.40
CA ILE A 113 19.34 -23.94 -22.87
C ILE A 113 19.78 -25.41 -22.74
N ASN A 114 19.51 -26.03 -21.59
CA ASN A 114 19.92 -27.41 -21.33
C ASN A 114 19.17 -28.43 -22.20
N SER A 115 17.97 -28.09 -22.70
CA SER A 115 17.18 -28.99 -23.55
C SER A 115 17.55 -28.93 -25.03
N GLU A 116 18.20 -27.86 -25.50
CA GLU A 116 18.71 -27.75 -26.87
C GLU A 116 20.02 -28.54 -27.06
N GLU A 117 20.89 -28.59 -26.05
CA GLU A 117 22.20 -29.28 -26.12
C GLU A 117 22.11 -30.82 -26.19
N GLN A 118 20.98 -31.43 -25.80
CA GLN A 118 20.79 -32.89 -25.86
C GLN A 118 20.26 -33.42 -27.21
N SER A 119 20.00 -32.55 -28.18
CA SER A 119 19.46 -32.94 -29.50
C SER A 119 20.51 -33.08 -30.61
N GLY A 120 21.79 -32.80 -30.31
CA GLY A 120 22.86 -32.69 -31.32
C GLY A 120 23.75 -33.93 -31.55
N GLU A 121 23.63 -35.01 -30.76
CA GLU A 121 24.53 -36.17 -30.86
C GLU A 121 23.79 -37.47 -31.21
N THR A 122 23.25 -37.58 -32.43
CA THR A 122 22.98 -38.90 -33.05
C THR A 122 23.15 -38.84 -34.57
N GLU A 123 24.38 -38.65 -35.05
CA GLU A 123 24.71 -38.99 -36.45
C GLU A 123 26.23 -39.19 -36.61
N SER A 124 26.68 -40.44 -36.46
CA SER A 124 27.67 -41.15 -37.31
C SER A 124 28.19 -42.42 -36.64
#